data_AF-A0A438N0B9-F1
#
_entry.id   AF-A0A438N0B9-F1
#
_cell.length_a   1.000
_cell.length_b   1.000
_cell.length_c   1.000
_cell.angle_alpha   90.00
_cell.angle_beta   90.00
_cell.angle_gamma   90.00
#
_symmetry.space_group_name_H-M   'P 1'
#
loop_
_entity.id
_entity.type
_entity.pdbx_description
1 polymer ?
#
loop_
_entity_poly.entity_id
_entity_poly.type
_entity_poly.pdbx_seq_one_letter_code
_entity_poly.pdbx_strand_id
1 'polypeptide(L)'
;MSHAAAAQQQLHQRSTKRPEAPWKKMFQEHIARAGGASAEFALGTVNSSGLPQVRYCIHRGFWAELPENEHNKLQKNPAIYESDCPTFTTDARMHKVYDLFATGKGKGTLEQSRSGTGGGGPVEAVYWVRDTKTQWRIRGKAWVLAADDVEGGEEAQNSGTVTVKAELGRYMRVSDEEDHAQQQQGGWSWRREIENHFENLSPQMRGSFKNPPPGKPIHEGKDEQAGEALGQKAGHLAEEHLARKNFRVAVITPEEVEAVDLTNPEKATRQIWTLSIEDGESDGLEWNKIETWP
;
A
#
# COMPACT_ATOMS: atom_id res chain seq x y z
N MET A 1 1.55 10.19 29.55
CA MET A 1 1.70 10.53 28.11
C MET A 1 0.57 9.87 27.36
N SER A 2 -0.09 10.56 26.42
CA SER A 2 -1.17 9.94 25.63
C SER A 2 -0.60 8.91 24.64
N HIS A 3 -1.39 7.88 24.30
CA HIS A 3 -0.99 6.85 23.33
C HIS A 3 -0.55 7.43 21.96
N ALA A 4 -1.17 8.55 21.54
CA ALA A 4 -0.81 9.26 20.32
C ALA A 4 0.62 9.83 20.36
N ALA A 5 1.05 10.39 21.51
CA ALA A 5 2.40 10.91 21.67
C ALA A 5 3.46 9.80 21.62
N ALA A 6 3.17 8.62 22.19
CA ALA A 6 4.07 7.47 22.16
C ALA A 6 4.21 6.88 20.75
N ALA A 7 3.13 6.81 19.97
CA ALA A 7 3.17 6.35 18.59
C ALA A 7 3.97 7.29 17.67
N GLN A 8 3.83 8.61 17.87
CA GLN A 8 4.61 9.61 17.16
C GLN A 8 6.10 9.53 17.52
N GLN A 9 6.42 9.29 18.79
CA GLN A 9 7.80 9.15 19.26
C GLN A 9 8.48 7.89 18.68
N GLN A 10 7.76 6.77 18.55
CA GLN A 10 8.28 5.56 17.89
C GLN A 10 8.47 5.71 16.38
N LEU A 11 7.58 6.46 15.70
CA LEU A 11 7.71 6.80 14.28
C LEU A 11 8.92 7.70 14.03
N HIS A 12 9.07 8.77 14.81
CA HIS A 12 10.23 9.68 14.72
C HIS A 12 11.56 8.99 15.01
N GLN A 13 11.59 8.02 15.93
CA GLN A 13 12.82 7.26 16.22
C GLN A 13 13.25 6.31 15.09
N ARG A 14 12.36 5.99 14.14
CA ARG A 14 12.62 5.02 13.05
C ARG A 14 12.60 5.64 11.67
N SER A 15 12.09 6.87 11.53
CA SER A 15 12.17 7.62 10.27
C SER A 15 13.59 8.08 10.05
N THR A 16 14.09 7.91 8.83
CA THR A 16 15.49 8.16 8.48
C THR A 16 15.58 9.29 7.46
N LYS A 17 16.57 10.19 7.61
CA LYS A 17 16.96 11.13 6.54
C LYS A 17 17.73 10.34 5.49
N ARG A 18 17.03 9.85 4.47
CA ARG A 18 17.62 9.08 3.36
C ARG A 18 17.26 9.72 2.02
N PRO A 19 18.05 9.48 0.97
CA PRO A 19 17.66 9.91 -0.36
C PRO A 19 16.43 9.13 -0.86
N GLU A 20 15.71 9.75 -1.79
CA GLU A 20 14.70 9.07 -2.59
C GLU A 20 15.31 7.91 -3.40
N ALA A 21 14.56 6.83 -3.61
CA ALA A 21 15.04 5.74 -4.45
C ALA A 21 15.37 6.22 -5.88
N PRO A 22 16.49 5.80 -6.47
CA PRO A 22 16.98 6.31 -7.75
C PRO A 22 16.05 6.00 -8.94
N TRP A 23 15.12 5.07 -8.78
CA TRP A 23 14.13 4.68 -9.79
C TRP A 23 12.79 5.42 -9.65
N LYS A 24 12.47 6.02 -8.49
CA LYS A 24 11.12 6.53 -8.19
C LYS A 24 10.69 7.62 -9.13
N LYS A 25 11.52 8.64 -9.36
CA LYS A 25 11.20 9.75 -10.28
C LYS A 25 10.86 9.27 -11.69
N MET A 26 11.71 8.40 -12.26
CA MET A 26 11.47 7.85 -13.61
C MET A 26 10.18 7.01 -13.65
N PHE A 27 9.94 6.21 -12.61
CA PHE A 27 8.69 5.45 -12.48
C PHE A 27 7.47 6.37 -12.40
N GLN A 28 7.51 7.43 -11.59
CA GLN A 28 6.42 8.42 -11.48
C GLN A 28 6.11 9.10 -12.82
N GLU A 29 7.15 9.52 -13.56
CA GLU A 29 6.99 10.10 -14.91
C GLU A 29 6.31 9.12 -15.88
N HIS A 30 6.66 7.83 -15.81
CA HIS A 30 6.06 6.79 -16.65
C HIS A 30 4.61 6.50 -16.22
N ILE A 31 4.35 6.38 -14.92
CA ILE A 31 3.01 6.14 -14.38
C ILE A 31 2.06 7.30 -14.66
N ALA A 32 2.53 8.55 -14.64
CA ALA A 32 1.73 9.71 -15.03
C ALA A 32 1.20 9.58 -16.46
N ARG A 33 1.99 9.01 -17.39
CA ARG A 33 1.57 8.70 -18.77
C ARG A 33 0.63 7.48 -18.86
N ALA A 34 0.66 6.60 -17.86
CA ALA A 34 -0.22 5.43 -17.76
C ALA A 34 -1.53 5.69 -16.97
N GLY A 35 -1.88 6.95 -16.69
CA GLY A 35 -3.11 7.32 -15.96
C GLY A 35 -2.89 7.68 -14.48
N GLY A 36 -1.64 7.87 -14.04
CA GLY A 36 -1.29 8.36 -12.70
C GLY A 36 -1.81 7.45 -11.59
N ALA A 37 -2.56 8.03 -10.64
CA ALA A 37 -3.21 7.32 -9.53
C ALA A 37 -4.42 6.44 -9.93
N SER A 38 -4.58 6.21 -11.24
CA SER A 38 -5.51 5.23 -11.81
C SER A 38 -4.81 4.25 -12.75
N ALA A 39 -3.48 4.26 -12.82
CA ALA A 39 -2.73 3.30 -13.62
C ALA A 39 -2.99 1.86 -13.13
N GLU A 40 -3.27 0.96 -14.07
CA GLU A 40 -3.51 -0.45 -13.81
C GLU A 40 -2.19 -1.22 -13.80
N PHE A 41 -2.08 -2.23 -12.95
CA PHE A 41 -0.93 -3.11 -12.89
C PHE A 41 -1.34 -4.54 -12.55
N ALA A 42 -0.56 -5.51 -13.01
CA ALA A 42 -0.75 -6.91 -12.64
C ALA A 42 -0.03 -7.19 -11.31
N LEU A 43 -0.74 -7.73 -10.33
CA LEU A 43 -0.21 -8.15 -9.04
C LEU A 43 -0.09 -9.67 -8.98
N GLY A 44 1.14 -10.17 -8.95
CA GLY A 44 1.48 -11.54 -8.60
C GLY A 44 1.56 -11.73 -7.08
N THR A 45 0.85 -12.73 -6.57
CA THR A 45 1.01 -13.28 -5.20
C THR A 45 1.25 -14.78 -5.31
N VAL A 46 1.58 -15.40 -4.17
CA VAL A 46 1.66 -16.86 -4.04
C VAL A 46 0.69 -17.29 -2.95
N ASN A 47 -0.07 -18.36 -3.17
CA ASN A 47 -0.97 -18.89 -2.15
C ASN A 47 -0.23 -19.77 -1.13
N SER A 48 -0.94 -20.23 -0.09
CA SER A 48 -0.38 -21.08 0.97
C SER A 48 0.22 -22.41 0.48
N SER A 49 -0.15 -22.86 -0.71
CA SER A 49 0.35 -24.08 -1.35
C SER A 49 1.51 -23.83 -2.32
N GLY A 50 1.97 -22.59 -2.45
CA GLY A 50 3.06 -22.22 -3.36
C GLY A 50 2.63 -21.95 -4.80
N LEU A 51 1.33 -21.93 -5.11
CA LEU A 51 0.84 -21.68 -6.47
C LEU A 51 0.74 -20.17 -6.74
N PRO A 52 1.23 -19.69 -7.89
CA PRO A 52 1.14 -18.27 -8.25
C PRO A 52 -0.32 -17.89 -8.54
N GLN A 53 -0.66 -16.65 -8.20
CA GLN A 53 -1.96 -16.04 -8.48
C GLN A 53 -1.76 -14.63 -9.03
N VAL A 54 -2.49 -14.27 -10.09
CA VAL A 54 -2.34 -12.98 -10.75
C VAL A 54 -3.71 -12.32 -10.95
N ARG A 55 -3.77 -11.01 -10.80
CA ARG A 55 -4.94 -10.17 -11.07
C ARG A 55 -4.51 -8.72 -11.30
N TYR A 56 -5.38 -7.92 -11.91
CA TYR A 56 -5.16 -6.49 -12.00
C TYR A 56 -5.52 -5.77 -10.69
N CYS A 57 -4.75 -4.72 -10.40
CA CYS A 57 -4.93 -3.76 -9.33
C CYS A 57 -4.73 -2.35 -9.88
N ILE A 58 -5.12 -1.34 -9.10
CA ILE A 58 -4.98 0.07 -9.48
C ILE A 58 -3.99 0.72 -8.52
N HIS A 59 -2.97 1.38 -9.07
CA HIS A 59 -1.99 2.16 -8.32
C HIS A 59 -2.67 3.37 -7.67
N ARG A 60 -2.43 3.61 -6.38
CA ARG A 60 -3.08 4.67 -5.59
C ARG A 60 -2.11 5.70 -5.02
N GLY A 61 -0.94 5.84 -5.66
CA GLY A 61 0.14 6.72 -5.19
C GLY A 61 1.11 5.97 -4.29
N PHE A 62 1.96 6.74 -3.61
CA PHE A 62 2.94 6.24 -2.67
C PHE A 62 2.45 6.44 -1.23
N TRP A 63 2.85 5.55 -0.33
CA TRP A 63 2.45 5.64 1.08
C TRP A 63 3.00 6.92 1.71
N ALA A 64 2.15 7.65 2.45
CA ALA A 64 2.41 8.99 2.99
C ALA A 64 2.53 10.11 1.94
N GLU A 65 2.35 9.81 0.64
CA GLU A 65 2.37 10.76 -0.48
C GLU A 65 1.09 10.62 -1.32
N LEU A 66 -0.05 10.49 -0.64
CA LEU A 66 -1.34 10.32 -1.31
C LEU A 66 -1.61 11.52 -2.24
N PRO A 67 -1.80 11.30 -3.55
CA PRO A 67 -2.02 12.38 -4.51
C PRO A 67 -3.34 13.08 -4.24
N GLU A 68 -3.42 14.35 -4.67
CA GLU A 68 -4.66 15.11 -4.57
C GLU A 68 -5.79 14.48 -5.38
N ASN A 69 -7.00 14.55 -4.85
CA ASN A 69 -8.19 14.04 -5.50
C ASN A 69 -9.39 14.90 -5.16
N GLU A 70 -10.21 15.23 -6.15
CA GLU A 70 -11.36 16.12 -5.98
C GLU A 70 -12.42 15.57 -5.02
N HIS A 71 -12.50 14.24 -4.86
CA HIS A 71 -13.45 13.59 -3.96
C HIS A 71 -13.05 13.67 -2.49
N ASN A 72 -11.76 13.84 -2.19
CA ASN A 72 -11.27 13.85 -0.82
C ASN A 72 -11.32 15.26 -0.24
N LYS A 73 -12.20 15.45 0.75
CA LYS A 73 -12.38 16.71 1.49
C LYS A 73 -11.92 16.62 2.95
N LEU A 74 -11.34 15.49 3.36
CA LEU A 74 -10.84 15.34 4.72
C LEU A 74 -9.53 16.10 4.90
N GLN A 75 -9.23 16.40 6.16
CA GLN A 75 -7.90 16.86 6.54
C GLN A 75 -6.90 15.75 6.23
N LYS A 76 -5.88 16.08 5.44
CA LYS A 76 -4.77 15.18 5.13
C LYS A 76 -3.76 15.15 6.27
N ASN A 77 -2.91 14.12 6.29
CA ASN A 77 -1.73 14.16 7.12
C ASN A 77 -0.82 15.33 6.72
N PRO A 78 -0.09 15.94 7.68
CA PRO A 78 0.98 16.85 7.33
C PRO A 78 2.04 16.09 6.51
N ALA A 79 2.60 16.74 5.49
CA ALA A 79 3.60 16.17 4.59
C ALA A 79 4.98 16.10 5.28
N ILE A 80 5.07 15.30 6.35
CA ILE A 80 6.30 15.10 7.13
C ILE A 80 7.04 13.83 6.75
N TYR A 81 6.34 12.92 6.08
CA TYR A 81 6.86 11.63 5.69
C TYR A 81 6.64 11.40 4.20
N GLU A 82 7.62 10.79 3.58
CA GLU A 82 7.60 10.33 2.19
C GLU A 82 8.07 8.86 2.14
N SER A 83 7.71 8.13 1.09
CA SER A 83 8.21 6.78 0.87
C SER A 83 8.26 6.40 -0.61
N ASP A 84 9.02 5.36 -0.94
CA ASP A 84 8.99 4.77 -2.28
C ASP A 84 8.00 3.61 -2.38
N CYS A 85 7.08 3.45 -1.41
CA CYS A 85 6.19 2.30 -1.33
C CYS A 85 4.90 2.51 -2.14
N PRO A 86 4.70 1.81 -3.28
CA PRO A 86 3.46 1.92 -4.04
C PRO A 86 2.27 1.35 -3.26
N THR A 87 1.12 1.98 -3.43
CA THR A 87 -0.12 1.59 -2.74
C THR A 87 -1.21 1.14 -3.69
N PHE A 88 -2.12 0.32 -3.19
CA PHE A 88 -3.40 0.01 -3.83
C PHE A 88 -4.47 -0.24 -2.77
N THR A 89 -5.74 -0.19 -3.14
CA THR A 89 -6.86 -0.49 -2.23
C THR A 89 -7.47 -1.85 -2.57
N THR A 90 -7.90 -2.61 -1.56
CA THR A 90 -8.51 -3.94 -1.75
C THR A 90 -9.57 -4.23 -0.70
N ASP A 91 -10.46 -5.18 -1.00
CA ASP A 91 -11.41 -5.72 -0.03
C ASP A 91 -10.74 -6.85 0.78
N ALA A 92 -10.91 -6.83 2.09
CA ALA A 92 -10.37 -7.78 3.07
C ALA A 92 -10.74 -9.23 2.77
N ARG A 93 -11.85 -9.45 2.06
CA ARG A 93 -12.38 -10.77 1.73
C ARG A 93 -11.75 -11.37 0.46
N MET A 94 -10.96 -10.60 -0.28
CA MET A 94 -10.31 -11.11 -1.50
C MET A 94 -9.18 -12.09 -1.18
N HIS A 95 -9.04 -13.14 -2.00
CA HIS A 95 -7.98 -14.15 -1.86
C HIS A 95 -6.57 -13.57 -1.74
N LYS A 96 -6.25 -12.49 -2.48
CA LYS A 96 -4.92 -11.86 -2.37
C LYS A 96 -4.59 -11.41 -0.94
N VAL A 97 -5.58 -10.99 -0.16
CA VAL A 97 -5.36 -10.59 1.24
C VAL A 97 -4.97 -11.80 2.06
N TYR A 98 -5.65 -12.93 1.87
CA TYR A 98 -5.25 -14.18 2.51
C TYR A 98 -3.87 -14.66 2.07
N ASP A 99 -3.55 -14.62 0.77
CA ASP A 99 -2.22 -14.96 0.24
C ASP A 99 -1.10 -14.21 0.98
N LEU A 100 -1.27 -12.89 1.17
CA LEU A 100 -0.30 -12.03 1.85
C LEU A 100 -0.11 -12.36 3.34
N PHE A 101 -1.15 -12.84 4.02
CA PHE A 101 -1.04 -13.28 5.41
C PHE A 101 -0.44 -14.68 5.51
N ALA A 102 -0.94 -15.61 4.70
CA ALA A 102 -0.55 -17.02 4.77
C ALA A 102 0.90 -17.26 4.35
N THR A 103 1.44 -16.43 3.46
CA THR A 103 2.83 -16.53 2.99
C THR A 103 3.78 -15.54 3.67
N GLY A 104 3.28 -14.65 4.52
CA GLY A 104 4.10 -13.81 5.38
C GLY A 104 4.79 -14.62 6.48
N LYS A 105 5.79 -14.03 7.15
CA LYS A 105 6.56 -14.69 8.22
C LYS A 105 5.68 -15.28 9.33
N GLY A 106 4.58 -14.59 9.65
CA GLY A 106 3.61 -15.02 10.67
C GLY A 106 2.66 -16.14 10.25
N LYS A 107 2.60 -16.51 8.96
CA LYS A 107 1.69 -17.53 8.40
C LYS A 107 0.24 -17.37 8.86
N GLY A 108 -0.30 -16.16 8.69
CA GLY A 108 -1.61 -15.79 9.21
C GLY A 108 -2.76 -16.64 8.64
N THR A 109 -3.80 -16.83 9.44
CA THR A 109 -5.01 -17.57 9.07
C THR A 109 -5.94 -16.72 8.19
N LEU A 110 -6.95 -17.37 7.59
CA LEU A 110 -7.98 -16.68 6.83
C LEU A 110 -8.76 -15.67 7.70
N GLU A 111 -9.03 -16.03 8.95
CA GLU A 111 -9.71 -15.16 9.91
C GLU A 111 -8.88 -13.89 10.20
N GLN A 112 -7.58 -14.07 10.50
CA GLN A 112 -6.65 -12.97 10.73
C GLN A 112 -6.54 -12.05 9.51
N SER A 113 -6.52 -12.62 8.30
CA SER A 113 -6.44 -11.83 7.06
C SER A 113 -7.67 -10.92 6.84
N ARG A 114 -8.82 -11.27 7.43
CA ARG A 114 -10.07 -10.52 7.31
C ARG A 114 -10.29 -9.55 8.45
N SER A 115 -9.63 -9.75 9.60
CA SER A 115 -9.94 -9.00 10.82
C SER A 115 -9.17 -7.69 10.95
N GLY A 116 -8.00 -7.53 10.33
CA GLY A 116 -7.18 -6.37 10.65
C GLY A 116 -5.93 -6.14 9.79
N THR A 117 -4.98 -5.43 10.40
CA THR A 117 -3.69 -5.01 9.86
C THR A 117 -2.66 -6.14 9.96
N GLY A 118 -1.86 -6.36 8.92
CA GLY A 118 -0.85 -7.43 8.87
C GLY A 118 -0.33 -7.74 7.47
N GLY A 119 -0.07 -9.02 7.19
CA GLY A 119 0.43 -9.49 5.90
C GLY A 119 1.94 -9.70 5.88
N GLY A 120 2.60 -9.18 4.84
CA GLY A 120 4.05 -9.31 4.64
C GLY A 120 4.46 -10.47 3.73
N GLY A 121 3.52 -11.07 3.00
CA GLY A 121 3.79 -12.05 1.96
C GLY A 121 4.45 -11.43 0.72
N PRO A 122 5.19 -12.22 -0.08
CA PRO A 122 5.91 -11.75 -1.25
C PRO A 122 4.95 -11.39 -2.38
N VAL A 123 5.32 -10.35 -3.14
CA VAL A 123 4.60 -9.88 -4.32
C VAL A 123 5.54 -9.51 -5.47
N GLU A 124 5.02 -9.57 -6.69
CA GLU A 124 5.58 -8.86 -7.85
C GLU A 124 4.47 -8.02 -8.49
N ALA A 125 4.66 -6.71 -8.56
CA ALA A 125 3.78 -5.79 -9.27
C ALA A 125 4.38 -5.44 -10.63
N VAL A 126 3.63 -5.68 -11.71
CA VAL A 126 4.09 -5.47 -13.08
C VAL A 126 3.25 -4.39 -13.76
N TYR A 127 3.91 -3.34 -14.21
CA TYR A 127 3.31 -2.23 -14.95
C TYR A 127 3.81 -2.27 -16.39
N TRP A 128 2.89 -2.15 -17.34
CA TRP A 128 3.24 -1.94 -18.74
C TRP A 128 2.84 -0.51 -19.14
N VAL A 129 3.83 0.35 -19.35
CA VAL A 129 3.60 1.73 -19.77
C VAL A 129 3.76 1.80 -21.29
N ARG A 130 2.63 1.72 -21.98
CA ARG A 130 2.57 1.66 -23.46
C ARG A 130 3.28 2.84 -24.12
N ASP A 131 3.10 4.04 -23.58
CA ASP A 131 3.60 5.29 -24.17
C ASP A 131 5.13 5.37 -24.17
N THR A 132 5.77 4.83 -23.14
CA THR A 132 7.24 4.78 -23.03
C THR A 132 7.79 3.42 -23.44
N LYS A 133 6.93 2.48 -23.86
CA LYS A 133 7.27 1.08 -24.13
C LYS A 133 8.15 0.47 -23.03
N THR A 134 7.87 0.85 -21.78
CA THR A 134 8.65 0.41 -20.62
C THR A 134 7.82 -0.55 -19.78
N GLN A 135 8.39 -1.70 -19.44
CA GLN A 135 7.86 -2.56 -18.39
C GLN A 135 8.57 -2.26 -17.07
N TRP A 136 7.79 -2.08 -16.01
CA TRP A 136 8.31 -2.03 -14.65
C TRP A 136 7.89 -3.27 -13.89
N ARG A 137 8.81 -3.83 -13.10
CA ARG A 137 8.51 -4.91 -12.16
C ARG A 137 9.01 -4.50 -10.79
N ILE A 138 8.14 -4.53 -9.79
CA ILE A 138 8.45 -4.17 -8.42
C ILE A 138 8.22 -5.41 -7.56
N ARG A 139 9.31 -6.01 -7.06
CA ARG A 139 9.27 -7.14 -6.14
C ARG A 139 9.48 -6.68 -4.72
N GLY A 140 8.85 -7.37 -3.79
CA GLY A 140 9.05 -7.13 -2.36
C GLY A 140 7.95 -7.79 -1.55
N LYS A 141 7.56 -7.15 -0.45
CA LYS A 141 6.48 -7.60 0.43
C LYS A 141 5.30 -6.65 0.37
N ALA A 142 4.08 -7.14 0.58
CA ALA A 142 2.91 -6.29 0.72
C ALA A 142 2.25 -6.40 2.09
N TRP A 143 1.94 -5.24 2.67
CA TRP A 143 1.35 -5.05 3.98
C TRP A 143 -0.06 -4.51 3.85
N VAL A 144 -0.98 -5.01 4.65
CA VAL A 144 -2.41 -4.68 4.60
C VAL A 144 -2.75 -3.90 5.86
N LEU A 145 -3.40 -2.74 5.71
CA LEU A 145 -3.79 -1.87 6.80
C LEU A 145 -5.31 -1.70 6.87
N ALA A 146 -5.85 -1.76 8.08
CA ALA A 146 -7.25 -1.52 8.40
C ALA A 146 -7.37 -0.32 9.36
N ALA A 147 -8.40 0.51 9.19
CA ALA A 147 -8.56 1.72 10.00
C ALA A 147 -8.86 1.43 11.48
N ASP A 148 -9.48 0.28 11.77
CA ASP A 148 -10.01 -0.03 13.11
C ASP A 148 -8.91 -0.47 14.09
N ASP A 149 -7.84 -1.12 13.62
CA ASP A 149 -6.80 -1.68 14.48
C ASP A 149 -5.39 -1.09 14.26
N VAL A 150 -5.24 -0.13 13.32
CA VAL A 150 -3.92 0.45 13.05
C VAL A 150 -3.50 1.46 14.11
N GLU A 151 -4.42 2.14 14.78
CA GLU A 151 -4.09 3.23 15.71
C GLU A 151 -5.17 3.44 16.78
N GLY A 152 -4.74 3.62 18.02
CA GLY A 152 -5.61 3.79 19.19
C GLY A 152 -6.06 2.46 19.81
N GLY A 153 -6.25 2.47 21.13
CA GLY A 153 -6.74 1.29 21.88
C GLY A 153 -5.73 0.14 22.01
N GLU A 154 -6.18 -0.95 22.65
CA GLU A 154 -5.38 -2.17 22.84
C GLU A 154 -5.15 -2.92 21.52
N GLU A 155 -6.10 -2.85 20.58
CA GLU A 155 -6.02 -3.52 19.27
C GLU A 155 -4.83 -3.02 18.44
N ALA A 156 -4.43 -1.74 18.60
CA ALA A 156 -3.24 -1.18 17.96
C ALA A 156 -1.90 -1.74 18.47
N GLN A 157 -1.93 -2.58 19.51
CA GLN A 157 -0.77 -3.30 20.04
C GLN A 157 -0.73 -4.76 19.58
N ASN A 158 -1.65 -5.19 18.69
CA ASN A 158 -1.60 -6.54 18.14
C ASN A 158 -0.31 -6.76 17.32
N SER A 159 0.13 -8.01 17.23
CA SER A 159 1.40 -8.37 16.57
C SER A 159 1.44 -7.98 15.09
N GLY A 160 0.31 -7.99 14.39
CA GLY A 160 0.17 -7.56 13.01
C GLY A 160 0.44 -6.06 12.85
N THR A 161 -0.26 -5.22 13.62
CA THR A 161 -0.09 -3.77 13.63
C THR A 161 1.33 -3.37 14.01
N VAL A 162 1.90 -3.96 15.07
CA VAL A 162 3.28 -3.67 15.50
C VAL A 162 4.28 -4.01 14.39
N THR A 163 4.12 -5.17 13.74
CA THR A 163 4.99 -5.59 12.64
C THR A 163 4.86 -4.66 11.44
N VAL A 164 3.64 -4.35 11.00
CA VAL A 164 3.39 -3.46 9.85
C VAL A 164 4.00 -2.08 10.09
N LYS A 165 3.78 -1.48 11.26
CA LYS A 165 4.38 -0.17 11.58
C LYS A 165 5.91 -0.22 11.62
N ALA A 166 6.47 -1.32 12.13
CA ALA A 166 7.91 -1.50 12.15
C ALA A 166 8.48 -1.60 10.73
N GLU A 167 7.89 -2.44 9.89
CA GLU A 167 8.37 -2.72 8.54
C GLU A 167 8.14 -1.52 7.60
N LEU A 168 6.96 -0.90 7.62
CA LEU A 168 6.69 0.30 6.83
C LEU A 168 7.46 1.53 7.34
N GLY A 169 7.60 1.69 8.65
CA GLY A 169 8.37 2.79 9.25
C GLY A 169 9.82 2.83 8.76
N ARG A 170 10.42 1.66 8.46
CA ARG A 170 11.75 1.58 7.86
C ARG A 170 11.84 2.16 6.46
N TYR A 171 10.73 2.33 5.74
CA TYR A 171 10.68 2.93 4.39
C TYR A 171 10.23 4.39 4.41
N MET A 172 9.63 4.85 5.51
CA MET A 172 9.21 6.23 5.68
C MET A 172 10.43 7.12 5.97
N ARG A 173 10.66 8.08 5.09
CA ARG A 173 11.69 9.12 5.22
C ARG A 173 11.08 10.39 5.74
N VAL A 174 11.84 11.15 6.50
CA VAL A 174 11.40 12.49 6.87
C VAL A 174 11.60 13.44 5.68
N SER A 175 10.58 14.21 5.34
CA SER A 175 10.66 15.24 4.29
C SER A 175 11.55 16.41 4.76
N ASP A 176 12.27 17.04 3.84
CA ASP A 176 13.08 18.23 4.14
C ASP A 176 12.25 19.46 4.57
N GLU A 177 10.91 19.41 4.45
CA GLU A 177 9.96 20.43 4.95
C GLU A 177 9.69 20.34 6.47
N GLU A 178 10.60 19.71 7.23
CA GLU A 178 10.54 19.50 8.69
C GLU A 178 10.24 20.79 9.48
N ASP A 179 10.82 21.92 9.06
CA ASP A 179 10.70 23.22 9.72
C ASP A 179 9.28 23.84 9.59
N HIS A 180 8.52 23.45 8.56
CA HIS A 180 7.13 23.92 8.35
C HIS A 180 6.09 23.03 9.05
N ALA A 181 6.45 21.78 9.35
CA ALA A 181 5.51 20.80 9.88
C ALA A 181 5.33 20.81 11.40
N GLN A 182 6.34 21.28 12.15
CA GLN A 182 6.25 21.43 13.61
C GLN A 182 5.16 22.43 14.06
N GLN A 183 4.63 23.23 13.13
CA GLN A 183 3.59 24.23 13.36
C GLN A 183 2.16 23.74 13.00
N GLN A 184 2.01 22.59 12.34
CA GLN A 184 0.69 22.06 11.99
C GLN A 184 0.09 21.30 13.18
N GLN A 185 -1.06 21.75 13.67
CA GLN A 185 -1.78 21.09 14.76
C GLN A 185 -2.19 19.66 14.36
N GLY A 186 -1.73 18.67 15.12
CA GLY A 186 -2.05 17.25 14.95
C GLY A 186 -1.06 16.55 14.04
N GLY A 187 -0.04 15.91 14.63
CA GLY A 187 0.98 15.17 13.87
C GLY A 187 0.43 14.04 13.00
N TRP A 188 1.32 13.37 12.29
CA TRP A 188 0.98 12.30 11.35
C TRP A 188 0.27 11.12 12.04
N SER A 189 -0.74 10.57 11.38
CA SER A 189 -1.60 9.50 11.88
C SER A 189 -1.77 8.40 10.82
N TRP A 190 -1.57 7.15 11.24
CA TRP A 190 -1.78 5.98 10.37
C TRP A 190 -3.24 5.85 9.94
N ARG A 191 -4.15 6.08 10.90
CA ARG A 191 -5.60 5.98 10.65
C ARG A 191 -6.04 7.06 9.66
N ARG A 192 -5.57 8.29 9.83
CA ARG A 192 -5.88 9.41 8.91
C ARG A 192 -5.42 9.09 7.49
N GLU A 193 -4.28 8.43 7.31
CA GLU A 193 -3.79 8.04 5.99
C GLU A 193 -4.75 7.04 5.31
N ILE A 194 -5.21 6.03 6.05
CA ILE A 194 -6.17 5.02 5.55
C ILE A 194 -7.52 5.66 5.20
N GLU A 195 -8.02 6.54 6.05
CA GLU A 195 -9.27 7.27 5.80
C GLU A 195 -9.15 8.14 4.54
N ASN A 196 -8.02 8.83 4.35
CA ASN A 196 -7.77 9.62 3.14
C ASN A 196 -7.67 8.76 1.87
N HIS A 197 -7.07 7.56 1.93
CA HIS A 197 -7.10 6.62 0.80
C HIS A 197 -8.53 6.20 0.42
N PHE A 198 -9.42 5.97 1.39
CA PHE A 198 -10.83 5.68 1.12
C PHE A 198 -11.53 6.87 0.48
N GLU A 199 -11.26 8.08 0.97
CA GLU A 199 -11.84 9.31 0.45
C GLU A 199 -11.36 9.68 -0.96
N ASN A 200 -10.16 9.27 -1.34
CA ASN A 200 -9.69 9.42 -2.72
C ASN A 200 -10.47 8.56 -3.73
N LEU A 201 -11.30 7.62 -3.27
CA LEU A 201 -12.18 6.84 -4.14
C LEU A 201 -13.47 7.62 -4.44
N SER A 202 -14.02 7.42 -5.65
CA SER A 202 -15.35 7.95 -5.97
C SER A 202 -16.42 7.33 -5.05
N PRO A 203 -17.56 8.00 -4.79
CA PRO A 203 -18.60 7.47 -3.91
C PRO A 203 -19.11 6.08 -4.31
N GLN A 204 -19.15 5.79 -5.62
CA GLN A 204 -19.53 4.47 -6.13
C GLN A 204 -18.46 3.41 -5.84
N MET A 205 -17.18 3.75 -5.98
CA MET A 205 -16.09 2.85 -5.62
C MET A 205 -16.04 2.58 -4.11
N ARG A 206 -16.29 3.59 -3.27
CA ARG A 206 -16.44 3.40 -1.83
C ARG A 206 -17.57 2.43 -1.50
N GLY A 207 -18.70 2.54 -2.22
CA GLY A 207 -19.84 1.64 -2.04
C GLY A 207 -19.55 0.19 -2.41
N SER A 208 -18.54 -0.08 -3.25
CA SER A 208 -18.19 -1.45 -3.65
C SER A 208 -17.71 -2.33 -2.49
N PHE A 209 -17.19 -1.75 -1.41
CA PHE A 209 -16.83 -2.49 -0.18
C PHE A 209 -18.04 -2.99 0.62
N LYS A 210 -19.27 -2.62 0.21
CA LYS A 210 -20.55 -3.13 0.73
C LYS A 210 -21.19 -4.18 -0.19
N ASN A 211 -20.51 -4.58 -1.26
CA ASN A 211 -21.00 -5.64 -2.14
C ASN A 211 -20.96 -7.01 -1.43
N PRO A 212 -21.72 -8.01 -1.94
CA PRO A 212 -21.53 -9.40 -1.56
C PRO A 212 -20.06 -9.83 -1.72
N PRO A 213 -19.58 -10.83 -0.96
CA PRO A 213 -18.16 -11.15 -0.92
C PRO A 213 -17.61 -11.50 -2.31
N PRO A 214 -16.45 -10.95 -2.71
CA PRO A 214 -15.87 -11.22 -4.01
C PRO A 214 -15.56 -12.71 -4.17
N GLY A 215 -15.99 -13.30 -5.28
CA GLY A 215 -15.83 -14.73 -5.56
C GLY A 215 -16.90 -15.63 -4.96
N LYS A 216 -17.84 -15.11 -4.14
CA LYS A 216 -18.98 -15.88 -3.66
C LYS A 216 -19.90 -16.27 -4.83
N PRO A 217 -20.33 -17.54 -4.98
CA PRO A 217 -21.27 -17.92 -6.02
C PRO A 217 -22.59 -17.17 -5.91
N ILE A 218 -23.12 -16.71 -7.06
CA ILE A 218 -24.36 -15.90 -7.11
C ILE A 218 -25.56 -16.62 -6.49
N HIS A 219 -25.65 -17.94 -6.66
CA HIS A 219 -26.77 -18.74 -6.17
C HIS A 219 -26.82 -18.85 -4.64
N GLU A 220 -25.72 -18.58 -3.93
CA GLU A 220 -25.68 -18.54 -2.46
C GLU A 220 -26.23 -17.22 -1.89
N GLY A 221 -26.62 -16.28 -2.75
CA GLY A 221 -27.22 -15.01 -2.37
C GLY A 221 -26.28 -14.06 -1.63
N LYS A 222 -26.86 -12.97 -1.15
CA LYS A 222 -26.19 -11.88 -0.42
C LYS A 222 -26.70 -11.83 1.02
N ASP A 223 -25.90 -11.27 1.93
CA ASP A 223 -26.34 -11.02 3.30
C ASP A 223 -27.13 -9.71 3.38
N GLU A 224 -28.46 -9.83 3.31
CA GLU A 224 -29.36 -8.68 3.39
C GLU A 224 -29.37 -8.02 4.76
N GLN A 225 -29.13 -8.80 5.84
CA GLN A 225 -29.10 -8.27 7.21
C GLN A 225 -27.86 -7.41 7.44
N ALA A 226 -26.72 -7.81 6.86
CA ALA A 226 -25.51 -7.01 6.88
C ALA A 226 -25.59 -5.77 5.96
N GLY A 227 -26.57 -5.69 5.05
CA GLY A 227 -26.72 -4.60 4.09
C GLY A 227 -25.96 -4.79 2.77
N GLU A 228 -25.67 -6.04 2.38
CA GLU A 228 -24.97 -6.33 1.13
C GLU A 228 -25.86 -6.02 -0.09
N ALA A 229 -25.33 -5.23 -1.01
CA ALA A 229 -25.97 -4.93 -2.30
C ALA A 229 -24.97 -4.38 -3.31
N LEU A 230 -25.26 -4.58 -4.61
CA LEU A 230 -24.48 -4.02 -5.72
C LEU A 230 -24.90 -2.58 -6.02
N GLY A 231 -24.00 -1.80 -6.62
CA GLY A 231 -24.29 -0.45 -7.12
C GLY A 231 -24.49 0.61 -6.03
N GLN A 232 -24.18 0.28 -4.78
CA GLN A 232 -24.28 1.21 -3.67
C GLN A 232 -23.26 2.34 -3.80
N LYS A 233 -23.56 3.48 -3.17
CA LYS A 233 -22.59 4.54 -2.87
C LYS A 233 -22.25 4.50 -1.38
N ALA A 234 -21.11 5.05 -1.01
CA ALA A 234 -20.74 5.24 0.38
C ALA A 234 -20.17 6.64 0.62
N GLY A 235 -20.43 7.18 1.81
CA GLY A 235 -19.92 8.45 2.30
C GLY A 235 -18.54 8.32 2.93
N HIS A 236 -18.42 8.76 4.18
CA HIS A 236 -17.16 8.72 4.93
C HIS A 236 -16.89 7.36 5.57
N LEU A 237 -15.62 6.95 5.61
CA LEU A 237 -15.23 5.65 6.17
C LEU A 237 -15.71 5.48 7.63
N ALA A 238 -15.69 6.55 8.41
CA ALA A 238 -16.12 6.55 9.81
C ALA A 238 -17.61 6.21 10.01
N GLU A 239 -18.45 6.51 9.02
CA GLU A 239 -19.91 6.33 9.07
C GLU A 239 -20.35 5.02 8.37
N GLU A 240 -19.48 4.45 7.54
CA GLU A 240 -19.79 3.32 6.68
C GLU A 240 -19.27 2.00 7.27
N HIS A 241 -19.90 1.53 8.35
CA HIS A 241 -19.46 0.35 9.11
C HIS A 241 -19.12 -0.87 8.26
N LEU A 242 -20.00 -1.26 7.31
CA LEU A 242 -19.76 -2.41 6.44
C LEU A 242 -18.58 -2.16 5.49
N ALA A 243 -18.49 -0.95 4.91
CA ALA A 243 -17.37 -0.61 4.04
C ALA A 243 -16.05 -0.59 4.82
N ARG A 244 -16.04 0.00 6.02
CA ARG A 244 -14.87 0.06 6.90
C ARG A 244 -14.36 -1.32 7.31
N LYS A 245 -15.27 -2.23 7.63
CA LYS A 245 -14.93 -3.63 7.92
C LYS A 245 -14.17 -4.29 6.78
N ASN A 246 -14.50 -3.96 5.53
CA ASN A 246 -13.95 -4.61 4.34
C ASN A 246 -12.81 -3.82 3.66
N PHE A 247 -12.75 -2.50 3.80
CA PHE A 247 -11.78 -1.65 3.13
C PHE A 247 -10.37 -1.86 3.69
N ARG A 248 -9.40 -2.06 2.80
CA ARG A 248 -7.98 -2.12 3.15
C ARG A 248 -7.15 -1.25 2.21
N VAL A 249 -6.12 -0.64 2.78
CA VAL A 249 -4.98 -0.12 2.01
C VAL A 249 -3.89 -1.19 2.03
N ALA A 250 -3.33 -1.49 0.87
CA ALA A 250 -2.19 -2.37 0.72
C ALA A 250 -0.98 -1.58 0.24
N VAL A 251 0.15 -1.78 0.91
CA VAL A 251 1.41 -1.05 0.69
C VAL A 251 2.50 -2.04 0.33
N ILE A 252 3.15 -1.85 -0.81
CA ILE A 252 4.26 -2.69 -1.26
C ILE A 252 5.57 -2.04 -0.79
N THR A 253 6.35 -2.76 0.02
CA THR A 253 7.73 -2.39 0.37
C THR A 253 8.69 -2.98 -0.66
N PRO A 254 9.26 -2.17 -1.58
CA PRO A 254 10.09 -2.67 -2.66
C PRO A 254 11.44 -3.19 -2.16
N GLU A 255 11.84 -4.37 -2.61
CA GLU A 255 13.17 -4.96 -2.36
C GLU A 255 13.98 -5.05 -3.66
N GLU A 256 13.31 -5.17 -4.80
CA GLU A 256 13.91 -5.12 -6.13
C GLU A 256 12.97 -4.40 -7.10
N VAL A 257 13.50 -3.52 -7.94
CA VAL A 257 12.77 -2.83 -9.00
C VAL A 257 13.50 -3.06 -10.31
N GLU A 258 12.78 -3.44 -11.36
CA GLU A 258 13.31 -3.64 -12.71
C GLU A 258 12.57 -2.71 -13.68
N ALA A 259 13.31 -2.07 -14.59
CA ALA A 259 12.77 -1.36 -15.75
C ALA A 259 13.35 -1.94 -17.03
N VAL A 260 12.49 -2.42 -17.92
CA VAL A 260 12.86 -2.84 -19.28
C VAL A 260 12.34 -1.80 -20.26
N ASP A 261 13.24 -1.03 -20.87
CA ASP A 261 12.93 -0.06 -21.91
C ASP A 261 13.07 -0.70 -23.30
N LEU A 262 11.95 -0.80 -24.01
CA LEU A 262 11.84 -1.36 -25.36
C LEU A 262 11.61 -0.28 -26.43
N THR A 263 11.89 0.99 -26.12
CA THR A 263 11.66 2.12 -27.03
C THR A 263 12.44 1.95 -28.34
N ASN A 264 13.69 1.52 -28.25
CA ASN A 264 14.54 1.20 -29.39
C ASN A 264 14.98 -0.28 -29.33
N PRO A 265 14.48 -1.16 -30.21
CA PRO A 265 14.85 -2.58 -30.23
C PRO A 265 16.35 -2.86 -30.38
N GLU A 266 17.12 -1.97 -31.01
CA GLU A 266 18.58 -2.12 -31.17
C GLU A 266 19.37 -1.68 -29.93
N LYS A 267 18.72 -0.96 -29.00
CA LYS A 267 19.33 -0.37 -27.80
C LYS A 267 18.48 -0.59 -26.56
N ALA A 268 17.69 -1.66 -26.54
CA ALA A 268 16.83 -1.95 -25.40
C ALA A 268 17.71 -2.13 -24.15
N THR A 269 17.23 -1.62 -23.02
CA THR A 269 17.97 -1.67 -21.75
C THR A 269 17.13 -2.31 -20.66
N ARG A 270 17.73 -3.19 -19.86
CA ARG A 270 17.14 -3.64 -18.59
C ARG A 270 17.98 -3.10 -17.44
N GLN A 271 17.35 -2.31 -16.57
CA GLN A 271 17.95 -1.77 -15.35
C GLN A 271 17.31 -2.47 -14.15
N ILE A 272 18.13 -2.98 -13.24
CA ILE A 272 17.68 -3.63 -12.01
C ILE A 272 18.27 -2.85 -10.84
N TRP A 273 17.40 -2.37 -9.95
CA TRP A 273 17.76 -1.81 -8.66
C TRP A 273 17.41 -2.82 -7.58
N THR A 274 18.38 -3.19 -6.76
CA THR A 274 18.17 -4.08 -5.61
C THR A 274 18.49 -3.34 -4.33
N LEU A 275 17.61 -3.46 -3.35
CA LEU A 275 17.76 -2.84 -2.05
C LEU A 275 18.70 -3.69 -1.18
N SER A 276 19.84 -3.12 -0.83
CA SER A 276 20.72 -3.71 0.17
C SER A 276 20.16 -3.47 1.56
N ILE A 277 19.96 -4.55 2.30
CA ILE A 277 19.66 -4.53 3.72
C ILE A 277 20.96 -4.99 4.39
N GLU A 278 21.77 -4.06 4.90
CA GLU A 278 22.91 -4.45 5.73
C GLU A 278 22.40 -5.11 7.01
N ASP A 279 22.90 -6.31 7.30
CA ASP A 279 22.63 -7.03 8.54
C ASP A 279 23.38 -6.34 9.69
N GLY A 280 22.69 -5.46 10.40
CA GLY A 280 23.15 -4.91 11.68
C GLY A 280 23.47 -3.41 11.66
N GLU A 281 22.72 -2.68 12.49
CA GLU A 281 23.02 -1.33 13.01
C GLU A 281 23.24 -0.16 12.05
N SER A 282 23.27 -0.34 10.73
CA SER A 282 23.16 0.76 9.77
C SER A 282 21.70 0.98 9.33
N ASP A 283 21.16 2.16 9.61
CA ASP A 283 19.81 2.60 9.24
C ASP A 283 19.60 2.80 7.71
N GLY A 284 20.56 2.37 6.89
CA GLY A 284 20.62 2.66 5.46
C GLY A 284 19.99 1.57 4.61
N LEU A 285 18.77 1.80 4.12
CA LEU A 285 18.31 1.13 2.90
C LEU A 285 19.02 1.81 1.72
N GLU A 286 19.93 1.09 1.05
CA GLU A 286 20.68 1.59 -0.12
C GLU A 286 20.29 0.82 -1.39
N TRP A 287 20.13 1.53 -2.50
CA TRP A 287 19.77 0.93 -3.79
C TRP A 287 21.00 0.74 -4.68
N ASN A 288 21.28 -0.50 -5.05
CA ASN A 288 22.32 -0.84 -6.01
C ASN A 288 21.73 -1.04 -7.40
N LYS A 289 22.27 -0.34 -8.40
CA LYS A 289 21.85 -0.46 -9.81
C LYS A 289 22.81 -1.36 -10.58
N ILE A 290 22.26 -2.30 -11.34
CA ILE A 290 22.96 -3.00 -12.42
C ILE A 290 22.20 -2.87 -13.74
N GLU A 291 22.92 -2.97 -14.85
CA GLU A 291 22.34 -3.07 -16.19
C GLU A 291 22.56 -4.48 -16.73
N THR A 292 21.52 -5.02 -17.36
CA THR A 292 21.50 -6.39 -17.90
C THR A 292 20.92 -6.39 -19.30
N TRP A 293 21.09 -7.49 -20.02
CA TRP A 293 20.44 -7.67 -21.31
C TRP A 293 18.91 -7.67 -21.16
N PRO A 294 18.17 -7.10 -22.14
CA PRO A 294 16.70 -7.06 -22.17
C PRO A 294 15.99 -8.40 -22.03
#